data_AF-A0A1N7CSH0-F1
#
_entry.id   AF-A0A1N7CSH0-F1
#
_cell.length_a   1.000
_cell.length_b   1.000
_cell.length_c   1.000
_cell.angle_alpha   90.00
_cell.angle_beta   90.00
_cell.angle_gamma   90.00
#
_symmetry.space_group_name_H-M   'P 1'
#
loop_
_entity.id
_entity.type
_entity.pdbx_description
1 polymer ?
#
loop_
_entity_poly.entity_id
_entity_poly.type
_entity_poly.pdbx_seq_one_letter_code
_entity_poly.pdbx_strand_id
1 'polypeptide(L)' 'PQYATTAFLKGLKQVDGWHDMPLTQAAQTVQVSAYPDAYAQWEQQAADLVAHYWNS' A
#
# COMPACT_ATOMS: atom_id res chain seq x y z
N PRO A 1 3.15 -16.62 -3.45
CA PRO A 1 2.92 -15.15 -3.38
C PRO A 1 3.40 -14.32 -4.59
N GLN A 2 4.25 -14.83 -5.49
CA GLN A 2 4.83 -14.04 -6.60
C GLN A 2 3.81 -13.44 -7.57
N TYR A 3 2.76 -14.20 -7.94
CA TYR A 3 1.73 -13.73 -8.86
C TYR A 3 0.95 -12.54 -8.31
N ALA A 4 0.46 -12.65 -7.07
CA ALA A 4 -0.33 -11.61 -6.42
C ALA A 4 0.47 -10.30 -6.25
N THR A 5 1.73 -10.39 -5.79
CA THR A 5 2.63 -9.24 -5.68
C THR A 5 2.87 -8.59 -7.04
N THR A 6 3.10 -9.38 -8.09
CA THR A 6 3.33 -8.87 -9.44
C THR A 6 2.08 -8.17 -9.99
N ALA A 7 0.89 -8.74 -9.81
CA ALA A 7 -0.37 -8.15 -10.24
C ALA A 7 -0.65 -6.83 -9.52
N PHE A 8 -0.44 -6.79 -8.20
CA PHE A 8 -0.58 -5.57 -7.40
C PHE A 8 0.35 -4.46 -7.87
N LEU A 9 1.65 -4.75 -8.01
CA LEU A 9 2.63 -3.74 -8.45
C LEU A 9 2.38 -3.26 -9.88
N LYS A 10 1.85 -4.13 -10.76
CA LYS A 10 1.44 -3.72 -12.12
C LYS A 10 0.25 -2.77 -12.09
N GLY A 11 -0.76 -3.06 -11.27
CA GLY A 11 -1.92 -2.17 -11.10
C GLY A 11 -1.54 -0.83 -10.46
N LEU A 12 -0.68 -0.85 -9.44
CA LEU A 12 -0.22 0.36 -8.75
C LEU A 12 0.48 1.34 -9.69
N LYS A 13 1.33 0.84 -10.60
CA LYS A 13 2.01 1.66 -11.61
C LYS A 13 1.06 2.35 -12.60
N GLN A 14 -0.20 1.94 -12.67
CA GLN A 14 -1.22 2.53 -13.54
C GLN A 14 -2.08 3.57 -12.81
N VAL A 15 -1.89 3.76 -11.50
CA VAL A 15 -2.60 4.76 -10.71
C VAL A 15 -1.83 6.08 -10.77
N ASP A 16 -2.34 7.07 -11.48
CA ASP A 16 -1.69 8.39 -11.55
C ASP A 16 -1.57 9.02 -10.16
N GLY A 17 -0.37 9.53 -9.83
CA GLY A 17 -0.11 10.19 -8.55
C GLY A 17 -0.05 9.26 -7.32
N TRP A 18 0.03 7.94 -7.50
CA TRP A 18 -0.01 6.98 -6.38
C TRP A 18 1.05 7.20 -5.30
N HIS A 19 2.18 7.82 -5.63
CA HIS A 19 3.27 8.09 -4.69
C HIS A 19 2.93 9.18 -3.67
N ASP A 20 2.02 10.09 -4.02
CA ASP A 20 1.58 11.20 -3.16
C ASP A 20 0.28 10.87 -2.42
N MET A 21 -0.32 9.70 -2.70
CA MET A 21 -1.52 9.23 -2.03
C MET A 21 -1.19 8.59 -0.66
N PRO A 22 -2.11 8.68 0.31
CA PRO A 22 -2.08 7.79 1.49
C PRO A 22 -1.96 6.33 1.05
N LEU A 23 -1.21 5.51 1.80
CA LEU A 23 -0.90 4.12 1.41
C LEU A 23 -2.19 3.31 1.19
N THR A 24 -3.15 3.51 2.08
CA THR A 24 -4.47 2.87 2.06
C THR A 24 -5.24 3.22 0.80
N GLN A 25 -5.22 4.48 0.39
CA GLN A 25 -5.90 4.94 -0.81
C GLN A 25 -5.27 4.35 -2.08
N ALA A 26 -3.94 4.38 -2.19
CA ALA A 26 -3.23 3.80 -3.32
C ALA A 26 -3.46 2.28 -3.43
N ALA A 27 -3.36 1.56 -2.31
CA ALA A 27 -3.62 0.12 -2.28
C ALA A 27 -5.07 -0.21 -2.61
N GLN A 28 -6.01 0.59 -2.10
CA GLN A 28 -7.43 0.44 -2.38
C GLN A 28 -7.75 0.66 -3.86
N THR A 29 -7.16 1.65 -4.52
CA THR A 29 -7.41 1.89 -5.96
C THR A 29 -7.01 0.69 -6.81
N VAL A 30 -5.97 -0.05 -6.41
CA VAL A 30 -5.51 -1.27 -7.10
C VAL A 30 -6.38 -2.48 -6.76
N GLN A 31 -6.74 -2.64 -5.49
CA GLN A 31 -7.42 -3.85 -5.01
C GLN A 31 -8.94 -3.78 -5.15
N VAL A 32 -9.50 -2.56 -5.19
CA VAL A 32 -10.95 -2.26 -5.20
C VAL A 32 -11.67 -3.08 -4.12
N SER A 33 -11.11 -3.11 -2.91
CA SER A 33 -11.66 -3.85 -1.78
C SER A 33 -12.96 -3.20 -1.27
N ALA A 34 -13.90 -3.98 -0.73
CA ALA A 34 -15.09 -3.40 -0.09
C ALA A 34 -14.77 -2.65 1.23
N TYR A 35 -13.53 -2.73 1.72
CA TYR A 35 -13.10 -2.20 3.02
C TYR A 35 -11.78 -1.42 2.92
N PRO A 36 -11.81 -0.19 2.37
CA PRO A 36 -10.62 0.62 2.13
C PRO A 36 -9.83 0.95 3.40
N ASP A 37 -10.54 1.17 4.51
CA ASP A 37 -9.93 1.71 5.73
C ASP A 37 -9.65 0.65 6.80
N ALA A 38 -10.00 -0.62 6.55
CA ALA A 38 -9.87 -1.69 7.55
C ALA A 38 -8.42 -1.87 8.04
N TYR A 39 -7.45 -1.49 7.22
CA TYR A 39 -6.03 -1.54 7.53
C TYR A 39 -5.42 -0.18 7.89
N ALA A 40 -6.15 0.93 7.75
CA ALA A 40 -5.62 2.27 7.99
C ALA A 40 -5.10 2.48 9.40
N GLN A 41 -5.75 1.86 10.41
CA GLN A 41 -5.32 1.93 11.80
C GLN A 41 -3.90 1.39 12.05
N TRP A 42 -3.39 0.52 11.18
CA TRP A 42 -2.07 -0.09 11.31
C TRP A 42 -0.99 0.62 10.47
N GLU A 43 -1.38 1.58 9.61
CA GLU A 43 -0.49 2.25 8.66
C GLU A 43 0.67 2.95 9.37
N GLN A 44 0.38 3.73 10.41
CA GLN A 44 1.39 4.46 11.19
C GLN A 44 2.38 3.51 11.86
N GLN A 45 1.88 2.44 12.49
CA GLN A 45 2.73 1.46 13.18
C GLN A 45 3.65 0.70 12.21
N ALA A 46 3.14 0.37 11.02
CA ALA A 46 3.94 -0.27 9.99
C ALA A 46 5.00 0.68 9.42
N ALA A 47 4.65 1.95 9.20
CA ALA A 47 5.58 2.98 8.77
C ALA A 47 6.70 3.19 9.80
N ASP A 48 6.36 3.28 11.08
CA ASP A 48 7.31 3.40 12.19
C ASP A 48 8.26 2.19 12.24
N LEU A 49 7.73 0.98 12.06
CA LEU A 49 8.51 -0.26 12.01
C LEU A 49 9.52 -0.22 10.85
N VAL A 50 9.08 0.13 9.64
CA VAL A 50 9.96 0.23 8.48
C VAL A 50 11.02 1.30 8.72
N ALA A 51 10.65 2.49 9.20
CA ALA A 51 11.60 3.55 9.49
C ALA A 51 12.66 3.13 10.53
N HIS A 52 12.26 2.34 11.53
CA HIS A 52 13.16 1.83 12.55
C HIS A 52 14.19 0.83 12.01
N TYR A 53 13.78 -0.09 11.13
CA TYR A 53 14.63 -1.19 10.66
C TYR A 53 15.28 -0.97 9.28
N TRP A 54 14.86 0.05 8.51
CA TRP A 54 15.38 0.31 7.16
C TRP A 54 16.78 0.96 7.13
N ASN A 55 17.17 1.65 8.20
CA ASN A 55 18.49 2.29 8.32
C ASN A 55 19.53 1.45 9.09
N SER A 56 19.30 0.13 9.24
CA SER A 56 20.20 -0.80 9.94
C SER A 56 21.09 -1.58 8.99
#